data_AF-A0A086M1C5-F1
#
_entry.id   AF-A0A086M1C5-F1
#
_cell.length_a   1.000
_cell.length_b   1.000
_cell.length_c   1.000
_cell.angle_alpha   90.00
_cell.angle_beta   90.00
_cell.angle_gamma   90.00
#
_symmetry.space_group_name_H-M   'P 1'
#
loop_
_entity.id
_entity.type
_entity.pdbx_description
1 polymer ?
#
loop_
_entity_poly.entity_id
_entity_poly.type
_entity_poly.pdbx_seq_one_letter_code
_entity_poly.pdbx_strand_id
1 'polypeptide(L)'
;MDFRDERNSLYCRLQFGVSKPTHSSSHVPSDFFYGEIKDAATGASRSVVTGSWIDQVNFDGKRYWDACSCPAPAPLEACTDSEALPTDSRFRQDILCLREGLIEEAQDWKLELDAVQRRDR
;
A
#
# COMPACT_ATOMS: atom_id res chain seq x y z
N MET A 1 -6.23 7.29 -8.16
CA MET A 1 -5.56 6.03 -8.53
C MET A 1 -6.47 5.26 -9.47
N ASP A 2 -5.92 4.69 -10.54
CA ASP A 2 -6.70 4.04 -11.59
C ASP A 2 -6.43 2.53 -11.61
N PHE A 3 -7.49 1.75 -11.70
CA PHE A 3 -7.47 0.29 -11.77
C PHE A 3 -8.17 -0.17 -13.03
N ARG A 4 -7.61 -1.18 -13.69
CA ARG A 4 -8.15 -1.76 -14.92
C ARG A 4 -8.13 -3.27 -14.82
N ASP A 5 -9.24 -3.87 -15.22
CA ASP A 5 -9.39 -5.30 -15.41
C ASP A 5 -9.78 -5.55 -16.86
N GLU A 6 -8.79 -5.88 -17.68
CA GLU A 6 -8.99 -6.13 -19.12
C GLU A 6 -9.82 -7.40 -19.36
N ARG A 7 -9.65 -8.42 -18.51
CA ARG A 7 -10.34 -9.70 -18.65
C ARG A 7 -11.85 -9.56 -18.47
N ASN A 8 -12.28 -8.78 -17.47
CA ASN A 8 -13.69 -8.55 -17.19
C ASN A 8 -14.21 -7.23 -17.77
N SER A 9 -13.37 -6.48 -18.50
CA SER A 9 -13.71 -5.17 -19.08
C SER A 9 -14.25 -4.19 -18.03
N LEU A 10 -13.56 -4.09 -16.89
CA LEU A 10 -13.91 -3.17 -15.80
C LEU A 10 -12.82 -2.10 -15.61
N TYR A 11 -13.26 -0.92 -15.19
CA TYR A 11 -12.41 0.21 -14.88
C TYR A 11 -12.87 0.86 -13.58
N CYS A 12 -11.93 1.25 -12.72
CA CYS A 12 -12.23 2.01 -11.52
C CYS A 12 -11.24 3.14 -11.33
N ARG A 13 -11.75 4.32 -10.95
CA ARG A 13 -10.93 5.45 -10.49
C ARG A 13 -11.27 5.74 -9.04
N LEU A 14 -10.30 5.53 -8.15
CA LEU A 14 -10.37 5.94 -6.76
C LEU A 14 -9.83 7.37 -6.60
N GLN A 15 -10.63 8.21 -5.97
CA GLN A 15 -10.30 9.56 -5.54
C GLN A 15 -10.11 9.56 -4.02
N PHE A 16 -8.98 10.08 -3.56
CA PHE A 16 -8.65 10.15 -2.14
C PHE A 16 -9.02 11.52 -1.56
N GLY A 17 -9.29 11.55 -0.26
CA GLY A 17 -9.67 12.75 0.47
C GLY A 17 -11.12 13.17 0.25
N VAL A 18 -11.94 12.31 -0.36
CA VAL A 18 -13.35 12.57 -0.67
C VAL A 18 -14.22 11.40 -0.22
N SER A 19 -15.34 11.71 0.43
CA SER A 19 -16.33 10.72 0.88
C SER A 19 -17.53 10.60 -0.07
N LYS A 20 -17.62 11.50 -1.05
CA LYS A 20 -18.69 11.62 -2.05
C LYS A 20 -18.10 12.08 -3.38
N PRO A 21 -18.82 11.96 -4.51
CA PRO A 21 -18.42 12.53 -5.79
C PRO A 21 -18.54 14.05 -5.75
N THR A 22 -17.64 14.71 -5.01
CA THR A 22 -17.56 16.16 -4.87
C THR A 22 -16.17 16.59 -5.29
N HIS A 23 -16.09 17.62 -6.12
CA HIS A 23 -14.84 18.18 -6.64
C HIS A 23 -14.06 19.04 -5.63
N SER A 24 -14.50 19.15 -4.39
CA SER A 24 -13.81 19.94 -3.37
C SER A 24 -12.82 19.05 -2.61
N SER A 25 -11.53 19.18 -2.97
CA SER A 25 -10.45 18.69 -2.11
C SER A 25 -10.39 19.56 -0.86
N SER A 26 -10.75 19.01 0.29
CA SER A 26 -10.40 19.67 1.56
C SER A 26 -8.89 19.56 1.76
N HIS A 27 -8.24 20.63 2.22
CA HIS A 27 -6.80 20.60 2.58
C HIS A 27 -6.54 19.82 3.87
N VAL A 28 -7.57 19.28 4.52
CA VAL A 28 -7.44 18.45 5.71
C VAL A 28 -7.02 17.05 5.26
N PRO A 29 -5.95 16.48 5.85
CA PRO A 29 -5.60 15.08 5.63
C PRO A 29 -6.81 14.19 5.89
N SER A 30 -7.11 13.32 4.93
CA SER A 30 -8.28 12.46 4.97
C SER A 30 -7.90 11.08 4.47
N ASP A 31 -8.35 10.09 5.22
CA ASP A 31 -8.24 8.67 4.96
C ASP A 31 -9.38 8.15 4.07
N PHE A 32 -10.37 8.99 3.79
CA PHE A 32 -11.51 8.61 2.97
C PHE A 32 -11.16 8.52 1.49
N PHE A 33 -11.84 7.61 0.80
CA PHE A 33 -11.81 7.52 -0.64
C PHE A 33 -13.19 7.21 -1.20
N TYR A 34 -13.34 7.58 -2.47
CA TYR A 34 -14.53 7.35 -3.26
C TYR A 34 -14.13 6.92 -4.67
N GLY A 35 -14.86 5.97 -5.25
CA GLY A 35 -14.73 5.63 -6.65
C GLY A 35 -15.94 4.90 -7.18
N GLU A 36 -15.98 4.74 -8.50
CA GLU A 36 -17.00 3.96 -9.19
C GLU A 36 -16.31 2.90 -10.04
N ILE A 37 -16.76 1.66 -9.92
CA ILE A 37 -16.42 0.59 -10.87
C ILE A 37 -17.38 0.73 -12.04
N LYS A 38 -16.82 0.86 -13.23
CA LYS A 38 -17.55 1.03 -14.48
C LYS A 38 -17.17 -0.06 -15.46
N ASP A 39 -18.11 -0.40 -16.31
CA ASP A 39 -17.87 -1.15 -17.52
C ASP A 39 -16.99 -0.32 -18.47
N ALA A 40 -15.86 -0.88 -18.91
CA ALA A 40 -14.86 -0.15 -19.68
C ALA A 40 -15.34 0.17 -21.11
N ALA A 41 -16.26 -0.63 -21.66
CA ALA A 41 -16.78 -0.44 -23.01
C ALA A 41 -17.96 0.52 -23.05
N THR A 42 -18.88 0.39 -22.09
CA THR A 42 -20.14 1.17 -22.06
C THR A 42 -20.08 2.37 -21.13
N GLY A 43 -19.12 2.41 -20.20
CA GLY A 43 -19.05 3.43 -19.15
C GLY A 43 -20.12 3.30 -18.07
N ALA A 44 -20.97 2.25 -18.13
CA ALA A 44 -22.04 2.03 -17.16
C ALA A 44 -21.48 1.73 -15.77
N SER A 45 -21.98 2.43 -14.75
CA SER A 45 -21.60 2.17 -13.35
C SER A 45 -22.13 0.81 -12.91
N ARG A 46 -21.24 -0.01 -12.37
CA ARG A 46 -21.53 -1.36 -11.87
C ARG A 46 -21.56 -1.41 -10.35
N SER A 47 -20.74 -0.60 -9.69
CA SER A 47 -20.64 -0.54 -8.23
C SER A 47 -19.99 0.76 -7.79
N VAL A 48 -20.36 1.24 -6.60
CA VAL A 48 -19.74 2.40 -5.93
C VAL A 48 -18.85 1.92 -4.80
N VAL A 49 -17.58 2.33 -4.82
CA VAL A 49 -16.60 2.02 -3.80
C VAL A 49 -16.45 3.23 -2.87
N THR A 50 -16.59 3.02 -1.57
CA THR A 50 -16.41 4.07 -0.55
C THR A 50 -15.72 3.50 0.68
N GLY A 51 -15.08 4.35 1.47
CA GLY A 51 -14.54 3.91 2.75
C GLY A 51 -13.37 4.75 3.22
N SER A 52 -12.68 4.22 4.23
CA SER A 52 -11.41 4.73 4.74
C SER A 52 -10.37 3.61 4.65
N TRP A 53 -9.18 3.91 4.14
CA TRP A 53 -8.14 2.90 3.96
C TRP A 53 -7.50 2.42 5.27
N ILE A 54 -7.81 3.07 6.40
CA ILE A 54 -7.40 2.64 7.75
C ILE A 54 -8.53 1.97 8.55
N ASP A 55 -9.78 2.02 8.06
CA ASP A 55 -10.95 1.52 8.79
C ASP A 55 -11.69 0.42 8.01
N GLN A 56 -12.28 0.74 6.87
CA GLN A 56 -13.14 -0.20 6.13
C GLN A 56 -13.28 0.16 4.66
N VAL A 57 -13.54 -0.84 3.82
CA VAL A 57 -13.89 -0.68 2.41
C VAL A 57 -15.30 -1.24 2.15
N ASN A 58 -16.13 -0.41 1.53
CA ASN A 58 -17.52 -0.70 1.21
C ASN A 58 -17.75 -0.65 -0.31
N PHE A 59 -18.55 -1.59 -0.81
CA PHE A 59 -19.08 -1.60 -2.17
C PHE A 59 -20.60 -1.58 -2.11
N ASP A 60 -21.23 -0.59 -2.74
CA ASP A 60 -22.69 -0.40 -2.74
C ASP A 60 -23.30 -0.40 -1.32
N GLY A 61 -22.57 0.18 -0.36
CA GLY A 61 -22.96 0.24 1.05
C GLY A 61 -22.74 -1.06 1.85
N LYS A 62 -22.32 -2.14 1.20
CA LYS A 62 -21.93 -3.39 1.87
C LYS A 62 -20.45 -3.38 2.21
N ARG A 63 -20.09 -3.74 3.45
CA ARG A 63 -18.70 -3.87 3.89
C ARG A 63 -18.04 -5.13 3.32
N TYR A 64 -16.89 -4.96 2.67
CA TYR A 64 -16.07 -6.05 2.11
C TYR A 64 -14.73 -6.22 2.81
N TRP A 65 -14.18 -5.15 3.38
CA TRP A 65 -12.95 -5.18 4.16
C TRP A 65 -13.08 -4.30 5.38
N ASP A 66 -12.41 -4.69 6.47
CA ASP A 66 -12.47 -4.06 7.78
C ASP A 66 -11.12 -4.27 8.48
N ALA A 67 -10.44 -3.18 8.82
CA ALA A 67 -9.11 -3.19 9.42
C ALA A 67 -9.11 -3.82 10.82
N CYS A 68 -10.21 -3.71 11.56
CA CYS A 68 -10.33 -4.22 12.93
C CYS A 68 -10.76 -5.69 12.97
N SER A 69 -11.49 -6.14 11.95
CA SER A 69 -12.01 -7.51 11.85
C SER A 69 -11.04 -8.46 11.16
N CYS A 70 -10.03 -7.94 10.46
CA CYS A 70 -8.91 -8.75 10.02
C CYS A 70 -8.08 -9.16 11.25
N PRO A 71 -7.91 -10.48 11.53
CA PRO A 71 -6.85 -10.90 12.44
C PRO A 71 -5.51 -10.34 11.91
N ALA A 72 -4.53 -10.16 12.81
CA ALA A 72 -3.22 -9.58 12.50
C ALA A 72 -2.77 -9.94 11.07
N PRO A 73 -2.25 -8.96 10.28
CA PRO A 73 -1.94 -9.16 8.87
C PRO A 73 -1.34 -10.53 8.66
N ALA A 74 -1.94 -11.35 7.79
CA ALA A 74 -1.50 -12.72 7.58
C ALA A 74 0.03 -12.67 7.43
N PRO A 75 0.80 -13.41 8.25
CA PRO A 75 2.23 -13.40 8.10
C PRO A 75 2.50 -13.81 6.66
N LEU A 76 3.31 -13.03 5.93
CA LEU A 76 4.03 -13.56 4.78
C LEU A 76 4.60 -14.89 5.27
N GLU A 77 4.31 -16.00 4.57
CA GLU A 77 4.74 -17.34 5.00
C GLU A 77 6.16 -17.26 5.57
N ALA A 78 6.35 -17.81 6.76
CA ALA A 78 7.53 -17.56 7.57
C ALA A 78 8.77 -18.17 6.91
N CYS A 79 9.40 -17.44 6.00
CA CYS A 79 10.75 -17.69 5.55
C CYS A 79 11.64 -17.48 6.77
N THR A 80 12.20 -18.57 7.28
CA THR A 80 13.09 -18.51 8.45
C THR A 80 14.38 -17.79 8.07
N ASP A 81 15.11 -17.26 9.07
CA ASP A 81 16.41 -16.62 8.81
C ASP A 81 17.41 -17.59 8.17
N SER A 82 17.29 -18.90 8.41
CA SER A 82 18.11 -19.93 7.76
C SER A 82 17.79 -20.15 6.28
N GLU A 83 16.58 -19.81 5.84
CA GLU A 83 16.13 -19.97 4.44
C GLU A 83 16.24 -18.67 3.65
N ALA A 84 16.36 -17.52 4.34
CA ALA A 84 16.50 -16.23 3.71
C ALA A 84 17.85 -16.10 3.00
N LEU A 85 17.85 -15.49 1.82
CA LEU A 85 19.07 -15.22 1.08
C LEU A 85 19.94 -14.21 1.84
N PRO A 86 21.28 -14.25 1.70
CA PRO A 86 22.16 -13.25 2.33
C PRO A 86 21.84 -11.80 1.95
N THR A 87 21.16 -11.60 0.81
CA THR A 87 20.72 -10.29 0.31
C THR A 87 19.33 -9.87 0.79
N ASP A 88 18.67 -10.67 1.63
CA ASP A 88 17.38 -10.30 2.23
C ASP A 88 17.55 -9.02 3.05
N SER A 89 16.56 -8.13 2.99
CA SER A 89 16.59 -6.85 3.71
C SER A 89 16.70 -7.03 5.23
N ARG A 90 16.33 -8.19 5.76
CA ARG A 90 16.51 -8.55 7.18
C ARG A 90 17.96 -8.55 7.64
N PHE A 91 18.90 -8.81 6.74
CA PHE A 91 20.34 -8.88 7.05
C PHE A 91 21.10 -7.60 6.71
N ARG A 92 20.39 -6.54 6.32
CA ARG A 92 20.99 -5.24 6.06
C ARG A 92 21.53 -4.63 7.36
N GLN A 93 22.84 -4.42 7.39
CA GLN A 93 23.53 -3.96 8.58
C GLN A 93 23.06 -2.58 9.06
N ASP A 94 22.70 -1.68 8.14
CA ASP A 94 22.15 -0.38 8.49
C ASP A 94 20.78 -0.49 9.19
N ILE A 95 19.94 -1.43 8.77
CA ILE A 95 18.65 -1.72 9.42
C ILE A 95 18.87 -2.37 10.80
N LEU A 96 19.84 -3.28 10.92
CA LEU A 96 20.17 -3.92 12.19
C LEU A 96 20.69 -2.91 13.22
N CYS A 97 21.65 -2.06 12.86
CA CYS A 97 22.14 -0.97 13.73
C CYS A 97 21.01 -0.01 14.13
N LEU A 98 20.14 0.36 13.18
CA LEU A 98 19.01 1.25 13.46
C LEU A 98 18.03 0.63 14.46
N ARG A 99 17.75 -0.67 14.34
CA ARG A 99 16.86 -1.41 15.25
C ARG A 99 17.39 -1.40 16.69
N GLU A 100 18.71 -1.47 16.87
CA GLU A 100 19.37 -1.39 18.18
C GLU A 100 19.57 0.05 18.67
N GLY A 101 19.12 1.07 17.91
CA GLY A 101 19.24 2.49 18.28
C GLY A 101 20.61 3.10 18.01
N LEU A 102 21.50 2.40 17.29
CA LEU A 102 22.84 2.86 16.93
C LEU A 102 22.77 3.75 15.68
N ILE A 103 22.28 4.97 15.85
CA ILE A 103 21.92 5.88 14.74
C ILE A 103 23.13 6.26 13.87
N GLU A 104 24.28 6.59 14.48
CA GLU A 104 25.49 6.98 13.76
C GLU A 104 26.03 5.80 12.93
N GLU A 105 26.16 4.63 13.55
CA GLU A 105 26.62 3.41 12.87
C GLU A 105 25.67 2.99 11.74
N ALA A 106 24.36 3.11 11.94
CA ALA A 106 23.37 2.83 10.90
C ALA A 106 23.57 3.75 9.67
N GLN A 107 23.89 5.02 9.90
CA GLN A 107 24.15 5.98 8.84
C GLN A 107 25.45 5.66 8.10
N ASP A 108 26.51 5.25 8.80
CA ASP A 108 27.77 4.85 8.19
C ASP A 108 27.59 3.62 7.28
N TRP A 109 26.92 2.57 7.77
CA TRP A 109 26.60 1.37 7.01
C TRP A 109 25.77 1.65 5.75
N LYS A 110 24.83 2.60 5.84
CA LYS A 110 24.05 3.05 4.69
C LYS A 110 24.93 3.71 3.63
N LEU A 111 25.86 4.58 4.04
CA LEU A 111 26.76 5.27 3.11
C LEU A 111 27.71 4.29 2.41
N GLU A 112 28.20 3.28 3.13
CA GLU A 112 29.04 2.22 2.58
C GLU A 112 28.27 1.40 1.52
N LEU A 113 27.06 0.93 1.85
CA LEU A 113 26.23 0.17 0.92
C LEU A 113 25.93 0.96 -0.36
N ASP A 114 25.59 2.23 -0.22
CA ASP A 114 25.36 3.15 -1.33
C ASP A 114 26.61 3.32 -2.22
N ALA A 115 27.81 3.39 -1.62
CA ALA A 115 29.07 3.50 -2.36
C ALA A 115 29.36 2.24 -3.19
N VAL A 116 29.08 1.05 -2.64
CA VAL A 116 29.16 -0.22 -3.37
C VAL A 116 28.17 -0.23 -4.54
N GLN A 117 26.90 0.10 -4.30
CA GLN A 117 25.87 0.13 -5.35
C GLN A 117 26.18 1.14 -6.46
N ARG A 118 26.80 2.29 -6.13
CA ARG A 118 27.22 3.29 -7.13
C ARG A 118 28.39 2.82 -7.99
N ARG A 119 29.29 2.00 -7.44
CA ARG A 119 30.44 1.45 -8.17
C ARG A 119 30.02 0.31 -9.11
N ASP A 120 29.01 -0.46 -8.73
CA ASP A 120 28.49 -1.58 -9.53
C ASP A 120 27.58 -1.12 -10.69
N ARG A 121 27.20 0.16 -10.71
CA ARG A 121 26.33 0.77 -11.72
C ARG A 121 27.11 1.33 -12.91
#